data_AF-A0A151J6A8-F1
#
_entry.id   AF-A0A151J6A8-F1
#
_cell.length_a   1.000
_cell.length_b   1.000
_cell.length_c   1.000
_cell.angle_alpha   90.00
_cell.angle_beta   90.00
_cell.angle_gamma   90.00
#
_symmetry.space_group_name_H-M   'P 1'
#
loop_
_entity.id
_entity.type
_entity.pdbx_description
1 polymer ?
#
loop_
_entity_poly.entity_id
_entity_poly.type
_entity_poly.pdbx_seq_one_letter_code
_entity_poly.pdbx_strand_id
1 'polypeptide(L)'
;MRYDPEIKKFALSIYFLSSRTYRELQKSIALPSVRFLHLFTERWNIVPGINNKIFEALKLKLNSLPLIERHCILCADEMSLKSHLFYNISKNGNYWI
;
A
#
# COMPACT_ATOMS: atom_id res chain seq x y z
N MET A 1 -18.91 3.34 11.88
CA MET A 1 -18.03 4.44 12.34
C MET A 1 -17.18 4.95 11.18
N ARG A 2 -17.11 6.26 11.00
CA ARG A 2 -16.23 6.89 10.00
C ARG A 2 -14.89 7.19 10.70
N TYR A 3 -13.85 6.42 10.41
CA TYR A 3 -12.53 6.68 10.96
C TYR A 3 -11.90 7.93 10.32
N ASP A 4 -11.14 8.67 11.11
CA ASP A 4 -10.28 9.75 10.64
C ASP A 4 -9.20 9.22 9.67
N PRO A 5 -8.79 9.97 8.62
CA PRO A 5 -7.73 9.56 7.72
C PRO A 5 -6.41 9.19 8.41
N GLU A 6 -6.02 9.87 9.47
CA GLU A 6 -4.77 9.60 10.18
C GLU A 6 -4.85 8.28 10.96
N ILE A 7 -6.01 7.99 11.56
CA ILE A 7 -6.25 6.69 12.20
C ILE A 7 -6.21 5.54 11.17
N LYS A 8 -6.69 5.76 9.94
CA LYS A 8 -6.60 4.76 8.87
C LYS A 8 -5.15 4.50 8.46
N LYS A 9 -4.36 5.56 8.29
CA LYS A 9 -2.93 5.45 7.96
C LYS A 9 -2.16 4.73 9.06
N PHE A 10 -2.39 5.12 10.32
CA PHE A 10 -1.79 4.48 11.50
C PHE A 10 -2.18 3.00 11.62
N ALA A 11 -3.46 2.68 11.43
CA ALA A 11 -3.91 1.30 11.48
C ALA A 11 -3.27 0.45 10.37
N LEU A 12 -3.18 0.99 9.14
CA LEU A 12 -2.52 0.31 8.03
C LEU A 12 -1.02 0.13 8.23
N SER A 13 -0.31 1.13 8.78
CA SER A 13 1.13 1.03 9.01
C SER A 13 1.45 -0.13 9.95
N ILE A 14 0.72 -0.25 11.06
CA ILE A 14 0.89 -1.37 12.00
C ILE A 14 0.50 -2.69 11.33
N TYR A 15 -0.61 -2.74 10.60
CA TYR A 15 -1.09 -3.97 9.97
C TYR A 15 -0.11 -4.51 8.92
N PHE A 16 0.49 -3.63 8.09
CA PHE A 16 1.49 -4.02 7.10
C PHE A 16 2.85 -4.35 7.69
N LEU A 17 3.20 -3.78 8.85
CA LEU A 17 4.39 -4.19 9.60
C LEU A 17 4.21 -5.57 10.26
N SER A 18 3.09 -5.79 10.93
CA SER A 18 2.75 -7.06 11.58
C SER A 18 1.25 -7.20 11.82
N SER A 19 0.61 -8.05 11.02
CA SER A 19 -0.81 -8.36 11.15
C SER A 19 -1.15 -9.05 12.48
N ARG A 20 -0.20 -9.80 13.07
CA ARG A 20 -0.35 -10.39 14.40
C ARG A 20 -0.36 -9.30 15.48
N THR A 21 0.63 -8.41 15.47
CA THR A 21 0.72 -7.32 16.45
C THR A 21 -0.52 -6.42 16.39
N TYR A 22 -1.02 -6.15 15.18
CA TYR A 22 -2.26 -5.41 14.99
C TYR A 22 -3.45 -6.05 15.71
N ARG A 23 -3.63 -7.37 15.55
CA ARG A 23 -4.75 -8.12 16.18
C ARG A 23 -4.64 -8.15 17.70
N GLU A 24 -3.43 -8.24 18.23
CA GLU A 24 -3.21 -8.16 19.69
C GLU A 24 -3.54 -6.77 20.22
N LEU A 25 -3.07 -5.72 19.54
CA LEU A 25 -3.33 -4.34 19.93
C LEU A 25 -4.82 -3.98 19.86
N GLN A 26 -5.55 -4.52 18.87
CA GLN A 26 -6.99 -4.35 18.71
C GLN A 26 -7.81 -4.84 19.92
N LYS A 27 -7.26 -5.73 20.76
CA LYS A 27 -7.92 -6.19 22.00
C LYS A 27 -7.95 -5.11 23.08
N SER A 28 -6.96 -4.20 23.07
CA SER A 28 -6.76 -3.19 24.11
C SER A 28 -7.15 -1.79 23.67
N ILE A 29 -7.14 -1.50 22.36
CA ILE A 29 -7.51 -0.19 21.81
C ILE A 29 -8.50 -0.30 20.66
N ALA A 30 -9.34 0.74 20.50
CA ALA A 30 -10.37 0.80 19.47
C ALA A 30 -9.77 1.07 18.08
N LEU A 31 -9.28 0.02 17.43
CA LEU A 31 -8.79 0.05 16.04
C LEU A 31 -9.86 -0.39 15.04
N PRO A 32 -9.74 0.02 13.75
CA PRO A 32 -10.54 -0.55 12.68
C PRO A 32 -10.47 -2.08 12.63
N SER A 33 -11.52 -2.72 12.12
CA SER A 33 -11.45 -4.17 11.90
C SER A 33 -10.52 -4.49 10.73
N VAL A 34 -9.91 -5.69 10.75
CA VAL A 34 -9.12 -6.19 9.62
C VAL A 34 -9.93 -6.17 8.32
N ARG A 35 -11.23 -6.52 8.39
CA ARG A 35 -12.16 -6.42 7.24
C ARG A 35 -12.27 -4.99 6.71
N PHE A 36 -12.34 -3.99 7.60
CA PHE A 36 -12.34 -2.60 7.19
C PHE A 36 -11.05 -2.21 6.47
N LEU A 37 -9.89 -2.67 6.94
CA LEU A 37 -8.61 -2.42 6.28
C LEU A 37 -8.58 -3.02 4.87
N HIS A 38 -9.03 -4.27 4.69
CA HIS A 38 -9.13 -4.89 3.37
C HIS A 38 -10.01 -4.09 2.40
N LEU A 39 -11.24 -3.77 2.79
CA LEU A 39 -12.17 -2.94 1.99
C LEU A 39 -11.60 -1.55 1.70
N PHE A 40 -10.84 -0.99 2.64
CA PHE A 40 -10.19 0.30 2.45
C PHE A 40 -9.08 0.22 1.39
N THR A 41 -8.27 -0.85 1.41
CA THR A 41 -7.18 -1.08 0.44
C THR A 41 -7.66 -1.58 -0.92
N GLU A 42 -8.79 -2.28 -1.00
CA GLU A 42 -9.38 -2.74 -2.28
C GLU A 42 -9.68 -1.57 -3.23
N ARG A 43 -9.97 -0.38 -2.69
CA ARG A 43 -10.18 0.83 -3.47
C ARG A 43 -8.91 1.42 -4.06
N TRP A 44 -7.74 0.90 -3.70
CA TRP A 44 -6.48 1.38 -4.24
C TRP A 44 -6.30 0.87 -5.66
N ASN A 45 -6.27 1.79 -6.62
CA ASN A 45 -6.04 1.44 -8.01
C ASN A 45 -4.55 1.21 -8.27
N ILE A 46 -4.08 -0.01 -7.97
CA ILE A 46 -2.74 -0.48 -8.31
C ILE A 46 -2.85 -1.21 -9.66
N VAL A 47 -2.11 -0.69 -10.64
CA VAL A 47 -2.03 -1.22 -12.01
C VAL A 47 -0.58 -1.57 -12.33
N PRO A 48 -0.33 -2.53 -13.24
CA PRO A 48 1.01 -2.80 -13.73
C PRO A 48 1.67 -1.55 -14.34
N GLY A 49 3.00 -1.49 -14.28
CA GLY A 49 3.79 -0.39 -14.81
C GLY A 49 4.13 0.67 -13.76
N ILE A 50 4.46 1.87 -14.25
CA ILE A 50 4.99 2.96 -13.43
C ILE A 50 3.84 3.81 -12.88
N ASN A 51 3.77 3.95 -11.55
CA ASN A 51 2.77 4.80 -10.91
C ASN A 51 3.31 6.21 -10.66
N ASN A 52 2.92 7.17 -11.51
CA ASN A 52 3.35 8.56 -11.43
C ASN A 52 3.06 9.20 -10.06
N LYS A 53 2.02 8.77 -9.34
CA LYS A 53 1.71 9.32 -8.01
C LYS A 53 2.82 9.03 -7.00
N ILE A 54 3.51 7.91 -7.16
CA ILE A 54 4.67 7.58 -6.30
C ILE A 54 5.79 8.58 -6.59
N PHE A 55 6.09 8.85 -7.86
CA PHE A 55 7.13 9.81 -8.24
C PHE A 55 6.80 11.24 -7.83
N GLU A 56 5.54 11.66 -7.89
CA GLU A 56 5.11 12.97 -7.37
C GLU A 56 5.32 13.06 -5.85
N ALA A 57 4.97 12.01 -5.10
CA ALA A 57 5.25 11.97 -3.66
C ALA A 57 6.75 11.99 -3.36
N LEU A 58 7.55 11.28 -4.16
CA LEU A 58 9.01 11.24 -4.04
C LEU A 58 9.62 12.62 -4.35
N LYS A 59 9.12 13.32 -5.37
CA LYS A 59 9.50 14.69 -5.72
C LYS A 59 9.25 15.67 -4.57
N LEU A 60 8.11 15.58 -3.90
CA LEU A 60 7.82 16.40 -2.72
C LEU A 60 8.87 16.19 -1.62
N LYS A 61 9.29 14.95 -1.39
CA LYS A 61 10.33 14.64 -0.41
C LYS A 61 11.70 15.17 -0.85
N LEU A 62 12.09 14.96 -2.11
CA LEU A 62 13.38 15.42 -2.65
C LEU A 62 13.50 16.95 -2.61
N ASN A 63 12.42 17.68 -2.83
CA ASN A 63 12.40 19.14 -2.74
C ASN A 63 12.75 19.65 -1.33
N SER A 64 12.48 18.87 -0.28
CA SER A 64 12.87 19.19 1.10
C SER A 64 14.33 18.89 1.42
N LEU A 65 15.05 18.17 0.54
CA LEU A 65 16.43 17.76 0.76
C LEU A 65 17.44 18.72 0.08
N PRO A 66 18.63 18.91 0.67
CA PRO A 66 19.76 19.55 0.00
C PRO A 66 20.14 18.85 -1.30
N LEU A 67 20.69 19.58 -2.27
CA LEU A 67 21.05 19.04 -3.60
C LEU A 67 21.95 17.80 -3.52
N ILE A 68 22.91 17.79 -2.60
CA ILE A 68 23.84 16.68 -2.40
C ILE A 68 23.16 15.38 -1.97
N GLU A 69 22.00 15.48 -1.30
CA GLU A 69 21.23 14.32 -0.82
C GLU A 69 20.20 13.82 -1.85
N ARG A 70 20.08 14.47 -3.02
CA ARG A 70 19.13 14.08 -4.07
C ARG A 70 19.68 13.01 -5.01
N HIS A 71 20.97 12.69 -4.92
CA HIS A 71 21.59 11.64 -5.70
C HIS A 71 21.11 10.26 -5.21
N CYS A 72 20.55 9.45 -6.11
CA CYS A 72 20.11 8.10 -5.79
C CYS A 72 20.47 7.12 -6.92
N ILE A 73 20.48 5.84 -6.58
CA ILE A 73 20.69 4.75 -7.54
C ILE A 73 19.36 3.98 -7.65
N LEU A 74 18.91 3.73 -8.87
CA LEU A 74 17.76 2.88 -9.13
C LEU A 74 18.25 1.45 -9.39
N CYS A 75 17.98 0.56 -8.44
CA CYS A 75 18.22 -0.87 -8.60
C CYS A 75 16.87 -1.57 -8.77
N ALA A 76 16.75 -2.38 -9.80
CA ALA A 76 15.59 -3.23 -10.04
C ALA A 76 16.09 -4.64 -10.35
N ASP A 77 15.39 -5.63 -9.80
CA ASP A 77 15.63 -7.05 -10.05
C ASP A 77 14.28 -7.75 -10.19
N GLU A 78 14.27 -8.85 -10.93
CA GLU A 78 13.07 -9.64 -11.18
C GLU A 78 12.90 -10.71 -10.11
N MET A 79 11.65 -11.05 -9.79
CA MET A 79 11.33 -12.13 -8.87
C MET A 79 10.60 -13.25 -9.62
N SER A 80 11.10 -14.48 -9.48
CA SER A 80 10.39 -15.66 -9.99
C SER A 80 9.12 -15.89 -9.17
N LEU A 81 7.97 -15.81 -9.82
CA LEU A 81 6.66 -16.09 -9.24
C LEU A 81 6.16 -17.47 -9.69
N LYS A 82 5.36 -18.12 -8.84
CA LYS A 82 4.70 -19.39 -9.21
C LYS A 82 3.71 -19.15 -10.34
N SER A 83 3.83 -19.91 -11.43
CA SER A 83 2.85 -19.91 -12.51
C SER A 83 1.55 -20.55 -12.05
N HIS A 84 0.48 -19.75 -12.01
CA HIS A 84 -0.87 -20.22 -11.70
C HIS A 84 -1.90 -19.27 -12.32
N LEU A 85 -3.02 -19.82 -12.80
CA LEU A 85 -4.12 -19.03 -13.32
C LEU A 85 -4.95 -18.48 -12.15
N PHE A 86 -4.88 -17.19 -11.91
CA PHE A 86 -5.66 -16.50 -10.88
C PHE A 86 -6.77 -15.66 -11.51
N TYR A 87 -8.00 -15.81 -11.02
CA TYR A 87 -9.15 -15.00 -11.44
C TYR A 87 -9.58 -14.04 -10.32
N ASN A 88 -9.58 -12.74 -10.60
CA ASN A 88 -10.03 -11.72 -9.66
C ASN A 88 -11.51 -11.38 -9.88
N ILE A 89 -12.38 -11.86 -9.00
CA ILE A 89 -13.84 -11.65 -9.07
C ILE A 89 -14.23 -10.19 -8.77
N SER A 90 -13.45 -9.47 -7.96
CA SER A 90 -13.76 -8.08 -7.57
C SER A 90 -13.46 -7.08 -8.68
N LYS A 91 -12.56 -7.40 -9.61
CA LYS A 91 -12.25 -6.57 -10.78
C LYS A 91 -12.95 -7.17 -11.99
N ASN A 92 -14.27 -6.96 -12.10
CA ASN A 92 -15.02 -7.36 -13.28
C ASN A 92 -14.47 -6.66 -14.54
N GLY A 93 -13.85 -7.47 -15.42
CA GLY A 93 -13.78 -7.31 -16.87
C GLY A 93 -12.93 -6.16 -17.43
N ASN A 94 -12.06 -6.48 -18.39
CA ASN A 94 -11.41 -5.57 -19.35
C ASN A 94 -10.02 -5.03 -18.99
N TYR A 95 -9.09 -5.93 -18.68
CA TYR A 95 -7.73 -5.77 -19.19
C TYR A 95 -7.33 -7.13 -19.78
N TRP A 96 -7.57 -7.27 -21.08
CA TRP A 96 -7.25 -8.46 -21.86
C TRP A 96 -5.73 -8.62 -22.00
N ILE A 97 -5.35 -9.90 -22.11
CA ILE A 97 -4.21 -10.48 -22.86
C ILE A 97 -3.55 -9.49 -23.84
#